data_AF-A0A5C7WJ94-F1
#
_entry.id   AF-A0A5C7WJ94-F1
#
_cell.length_a   1.000
_cell.length_b   1.000
_cell.length_c   1.000
_cell.angle_alpha   90.00
_cell.angle_beta   90.00
_cell.angle_gamma   90.00
#
_symmetry.space_group_name_H-M   'P 1'
#
loop_
_entity.id
_entity.type
_entity.pdbx_description
1 polymer ?
#
loop_
_entity_poly.entity_id
_entity_poly.type
_entity_poly.pdbx_seq_one_letter_code
_entity_poly.pdbx_strand_id
1 'polypeptide(L)'
;MVTKETESGMDQALPNQETAADTIRSPEQNARLIAVIFVHHFGLFAGETLTAVKLSGAWYEKHKGQTDLVEGLEYAKAKRWIYSVDEAFTLTEAGFQVGHEAE
;
A
#
# COMPACT_ATOMS: atom_id res chain seq x y z
N MET A 1 4.59 56.82 -28.24
CA MET A 1 4.06 56.50 -26.89
C MET A 1 3.45 55.10 -27.01
N VAL A 2 4.09 53.99 -26.57
CA VAL A 2 4.19 53.46 -25.18
C VAL A 2 2.77 53.16 -24.65
N THR A 3 2.28 51.94 -24.34
CA THR A 3 2.78 50.65 -23.74
C THR A 3 2.02 49.43 -24.36
N LYS A 4 2.56 48.18 -24.50
CA LYS A 4 2.58 47.02 -23.55
C LYS A 4 1.27 46.86 -22.72
N GLU A 5 0.55 45.73 -22.61
CA GLU A 5 0.80 44.39 -22.01
C GLU A 5 -0.45 43.49 -22.34
N THR A 6 -0.31 42.21 -22.73
CA THR A 6 -0.69 40.98 -21.96
C THR A 6 -2.19 40.95 -21.57
N GLU A 7 -3.03 39.97 -21.92
CA GLU A 7 -3.03 38.60 -21.39
C GLU A 7 -3.91 37.66 -22.23
N SER A 8 -3.30 36.53 -22.56
CA SER A 8 -3.94 35.29 -23.02
C SER A 8 -4.60 34.64 -21.80
N GLY A 9 -5.89 34.31 -21.90
CA GLY A 9 -6.61 33.64 -20.80
C GLY A 9 -7.85 32.96 -21.32
N MET A 10 -7.68 31.97 -22.20
CA MET A 10 -8.72 31.00 -22.50
C MET A 10 -9.07 30.28 -21.20
N ASP A 11 -10.27 30.55 -20.70
CA ASP A 11 -10.94 29.83 -19.62
C ASP A 11 -11.22 28.39 -20.10
N GLN A 12 -10.18 27.56 -20.09
CA GLN A 12 -10.31 26.12 -20.13
C GLN A 12 -10.37 25.66 -18.68
N ALA A 13 -11.59 25.51 -18.17
CA ALA A 13 -11.86 24.66 -17.04
C ALA A 13 -11.28 23.27 -17.37
N LEU A 14 -10.10 22.99 -16.81
CA LEU A 14 -9.49 21.67 -16.84
C LEU A 14 -10.52 20.68 -16.26
N PRO A 15 -10.96 19.67 -17.02
CA PRO A 15 -11.75 18.60 -16.43
C PRO A 15 -10.89 17.96 -15.35
N ASN A 16 -11.48 17.83 -14.15
CA ASN A 16 -10.97 17.16 -12.97
C ASN A 16 -9.55 16.59 -13.12
N GLN A 17 -8.59 17.23 -12.44
CA GLN A 17 -7.41 16.51 -11.98
C GLN A 17 -7.88 15.44 -10.99
N GLU A 18 -8.41 14.33 -11.50
CA GLU A 18 -8.38 13.05 -10.83
C GLU A 18 -6.91 12.71 -10.62
N THR A 19 -6.43 13.06 -9.43
CA THR A 19 -5.45 12.36 -8.62
C THR A 19 -4.52 11.43 -9.43
N ALA A 20 -3.54 12.01 -10.11
CA ALA A 20 -2.44 11.27 -10.71
C ALA A 20 -1.52 10.68 -9.63
N ALA A 21 -1.96 9.62 -8.93
CA ALA A 21 -1.12 8.71 -8.17
C ALA A 21 -1.79 7.40 -7.71
N ASP A 22 -3.02 7.05 -8.14
CA ASP A 22 -3.51 5.67 -8.02
C ASP A 22 -2.79 4.80 -9.06
N THR A 23 -1.52 4.53 -8.79
CA THR A 23 -0.79 3.49 -9.52
C THR A 23 -1.50 2.20 -9.16
N ILE A 24 -2.24 1.60 -10.10
CA ILE A 24 -2.84 0.27 -9.93
C ILE A 24 -1.71 -0.67 -9.50
N ARG A 25 -1.67 -1.05 -8.22
CA ARG A 25 -0.66 -1.94 -7.68
C ARG A 25 -1.13 -3.36 -7.95
N SER A 26 -0.23 -4.20 -8.47
CA SER A 26 -0.58 -5.60 -8.62
C SER A 26 -0.79 -6.24 -7.23
N PRO A 27 -1.59 -7.33 -7.13
CA PRO A 27 -1.76 -8.07 -5.88
C PRO A 27 -0.42 -8.47 -5.24
N GLU A 28 0.59 -8.78 -6.06
CA GLU A 28 1.95 -9.06 -5.58
C GLU A 28 2.61 -7.85 -4.92
N GLN A 29 2.51 -6.67 -5.52
CA GLN A 29 3.07 -5.45 -4.94
C GLN A 29 2.38 -5.10 -3.62
N ASN A 30 1.06 -5.30 -3.54
CA ASN A 30 0.30 -5.12 -2.32
C ASN A 30 0.73 -6.13 -1.24
N ALA A 31 0.93 -7.40 -1.61
CA ALA A 31 1.44 -8.43 -0.71
C ALA A 31 2.85 -8.11 -0.17
N ARG A 32 3.75 -7.61 -1.03
CA ARG A 32 5.10 -7.18 -0.61
C ARG A 32 5.04 -6.02 0.39
N LEU A 33 4.15 -5.05 0.16
CA LEU A 33 3.95 -3.94 1.09
C LEU A 33 3.39 -4.40 2.43
N ILE A 34 2.48 -5.38 2.41
CA ILE A 34 2.00 -6.01 3.64
C ILE A 34 3.18 -6.63 4.39
N ALA A 35 4.05 -7.39 3.73
CA ALA A 35 5.25 -7.96 4.37
C ALA A 35 6.17 -6.86 4.95
N VAL A 36 6.37 -5.75 4.22
CA VAL A 36 7.14 -4.59 4.71
C VAL A 36 6.50 -3.97 5.96
N ILE A 37 5.16 -3.89 6.02
CA ILE A 37 4.46 -3.39 7.21
C ILE A 37 4.75 -4.28 8.42
N PHE A 38 4.73 -5.61 8.26
CA PHE A 38 5.05 -6.51 9.37
C PHE A 38 6.48 -6.30 9.86
N VAL A 39 7.46 -6.30 8.95
CA VAL A 39 8.89 -6.27 9.30
C VAL A 39 9.34 -4.87 9.72
N HIS A 40 9.11 -3.85 8.90
CA HIS A 40 9.71 -2.52 9.12
C HIS A 40 8.84 -1.59 9.94
N HIS A 41 7.50 -1.68 9.82
CA HIS A 41 6.60 -0.82 10.61
C HIS A 41 6.36 -1.39 12.00
N PHE A 42 6.20 -2.72 12.14
CA PHE A 42 5.96 -3.36 13.44
C PHE A 42 7.16 -4.09 14.04
N GLY A 43 8.27 -4.27 13.30
CA GLY A 43 9.46 -4.94 13.83
C GLY A 43 9.30 -6.45 14.03
N LEU A 44 8.37 -7.09 13.31
CA LEU A 44 8.02 -8.48 13.55
C LEU A 44 9.00 -9.47 12.91
N PHE A 45 9.29 -10.53 13.64
CA PHE A 45 10.01 -11.72 13.20
C PHE A 45 9.07 -12.80 12.66
N ALA A 46 9.65 -13.81 12.01
CA ALA A 46 8.92 -15.00 11.60
C ALA A 46 8.29 -15.71 12.81
N GLY A 47 7.03 -16.11 12.68
CA GLY A 47 6.21 -16.71 13.73
C GLY A 47 5.42 -15.69 14.57
N GLU A 48 5.69 -14.40 14.43
CA GLU A 48 4.96 -13.36 15.16
C GLU A 48 3.68 -12.92 14.44
N THR A 49 2.71 -12.48 15.24
CA THR A 49 1.33 -12.24 14.80
C THR A 49 0.96 -10.77 14.89
N LEU A 50 0.30 -10.27 13.85
CA LEU A 50 -0.27 -8.92 13.78
C LEU A 50 -1.78 -9.00 13.64
N THR A 51 -2.52 -8.27 14.48
CA THR A 51 -3.98 -8.24 14.38
C THR A 51 -4.43 -7.54 13.10
N ALA A 52 -5.55 -7.97 12.53
CA ALA A 52 -6.12 -7.39 11.32
C ALA A 52 -6.41 -5.88 11.50
N VAL A 53 -6.82 -5.47 12.70
CA VAL A 53 -7.06 -4.06 13.04
C VAL A 53 -5.77 -3.22 12.94
N LYS A 54 -4.65 -3.70 13.50
CA LYS A 54 -3.36 -3.00 13.44
C LYS A 54 -2.83 -2.91 12.01
N LEU A 55 -2.93 -4.02 11.26
CA LEU A 55 -2.54 -4.03 9.86
C LEU A 55 -3.37 -3.04 9.03
N SER A 56 -4.69 -3.03 9.24
CA SER A 56 -5.59 -2.12 8.52
C SER A 56 -5.27 -0.66 8.87
N GLY A 57 -5.02 -0.34 10.14
CA GLY A 57 -4.58 0.99 10.56
C GLY A 57 -3.33 1.46 9.81
N ALA A 58 -2.25 0.66 9.85
CA ALA A 58 -1.00 0.99 9.15
C ALA A 58 -1.15 1.06 7.62
N TRP A 59 -2.10 0.29 7.05
CA TRP A 59 -2.42 0.34 5.63
C TRP A 59 -3.13 1.65 5.24
N TYR A 60 -4.14 2.07 6.01
CA TYR A 60 -4.89 3.30 5.75
C TYR A 60 -4.08 4.57 6.00
N GLU A 61 -3.14 4.56 6.95
CA GLU A 61 -2.18 5.66 7.15
C GLU A 61 -1.36 5.97 5.88
N LYS A 62 -1.21 4.98 4.99
CA LYS A 62 -0.52 5.13 3.70
C LYS A 62 -1.47 5.50 2.54
N HIS A 63 -2.69 5.95 2.86
CA HIS A 63 -3.75 6.31 1.90
C HIS A 63 -4.05 5.23 0.86
N LYS A 64 -4.09 3.95 1.29
CA LYS A 64 -4.32 2.81 0.40
C LYS A 64 -5.74 2.28 0.48
N GLY A 65 -6.25 1.78 -0.66
CA GLY A 65 -7.60 1.23 -0.78
C GLY A 65 -7.79 -0.09 -0.03
N GLN A 66 -9.03 -0.36 0.39
CA GLN A 66 -9.38 -1.63 1.06
C GLN A 66 -9.28 -2.83 0.10
N THR A 67 -9.67 -2.66 -1.16
CA THR A 67 -9.58 -3.71 -2.18
C THR A 67 -8.15 -4.18 -2.36
N ASP A 68 -7.19 -3.25 -2.47
CA ASP A 68 -5.77 -3.55 -2.58
C ASP A 68 -5.22 -4.33 -1.37
N LEU A 69 -5.70 -4.00 -0.16
CA LEU A 69 -5.34 -4.74 1.06
C LEU A 69 -5.81 -6.19 0.96
N VAL A 70 -7.07 -6.40 0.55
CA VAL A 70 -7.65 -7.73 0.43
C VAL A 70 -6.91 -8.56 -0.62
N GLU A 71 -6.69 -8.00 -1.82
CA GLU A 71 -5.96 -8.69 -2.89
C GLU A 71 -4.51 -9.01 -2.49
N GLY A 72 -3.84 -8.08 -1.80
CA GLY A 72 -2.51 -8.31 -1.24
C GLY A 72 -2.47 -9.41 -0.18
N LEU A 73 -3.46 -9.44 0.72
CA LEU A 73 -3.59 -10.48 1.73
C LEU A 73 -3.85 -11.85 1.09
N GLU A 74 -4.70 -11.92 0.08
CA GLU A 74 -4.97 -13.16 -0.66
C GLU A 74 -3.72 -13.68 -1.36
N TYR A 75 -2.97 -12.80 -2.03
CA TYR A 75 -1.71 -13.17 -2.67
C TYR A 75 -0.68 -13.62 -1.64
N ALA A 76 -0.50 -12.89 -0.53
CA ALA A 76 0.44 -13.25 0.53
C ALA A 76 0.12 -14.63 1.16
N LYS A 77 -1.17 -14.93 1.39
CA LYS A 77 -1.62 -16.26 1.83
C LYS A 77 -1.33 -17.34 0.79
N ALA A 78 -1.62 -17.08 -0.48
CA ALA A 78 -1.37 -18.03 -1.56
C ALA A 78 0.13 -18.37 -1.71
N LYS A 79 1.01 -17.40 -1.45
CA LYS A 79 2.47 -17.58 -1.41
C LYS A 79 3.00 -18.09 -0.07
N ARG A 80 2.14 -18.31 0.93
CA ARG A 80 2.50 -18.70 2.30
C ARG A 80 3.47 -17.73 2.97
N TRP A 81 3.37 -16.44 2.69
CA TRP A 81 4.11 -15.39 3.40
C TRP A 81 3.47 -15.07 4.75
N ILE A 82 2.16 -15.27 4.83
CA ILE A 82 1.39 -15.16 6.06
C ILE A 82 0.38 -16.31 6.13
N TYR A 83 -0.13 -16.58 7.33
CA TYR A 83 -1.34 -17.36 7.53
C TYR A 83 -2.28 -16.63 8.50
N SER A 84 -3.58 -16.88 8.36
CA SER A 84 -4.58 -16.31 9.26
C SER A 84 -4.73 -17.16 10.51
N VAL A 85 -4.78 -16.50 11.67
CA VAL A 85 -5.09 -17.10 12.97
C VAL A 85 -6.12 -16.18 13.62
N ASP A 86 -7.36 -16.65 13.71
CA ASP A 86 -8.51 -15.86 14.19
C ASP A 86 -8.60 -14.48 13.48
N GLU A 87 -8.59 -13.39 14.23
CA GLU A 87 -8.63 -12.00 13.72
C GLU A 87 -7.24 -11.42 13.46
N ALA A 88 -6.24 -12.29 13.24
CA ALA A 88 -4.86 -11.89 13.07
C ALA A 88 -4.16 -12.67 11.95
N PHE A 89 -2.94 -12.23 11.64
CA PHE A 89 -2.10 -12.78 10.61
C PHE A 89 -0.71 -13.03 11.19
N THR A 90 -0.20 -14.24 11.02
CA THR A 90 1.14 -14.60 11.45
C THR A 90 2.11 -14.57 10.28
N LEU A 91 3.27 -13.95 10.48
CA LEU A 91 4.34 -13.87 9.48
C LEU A 91 5.08 -15.20 9.39
N THR A 92 5.28 -15.73 8.18
CA THR A 92 6.16 -16.89 7.99
C THR A 92 7.59 -16.45 7.74
N GLU A 93 8.53 -17.40 7.77
CA GLU A 93 9.92 -17.14 7.37
C GLU A 93 10.03 -16.62 5.93
N ALA A 94 9.21 -17.14 5.01
CA ALA A 94 9.16 -16.66 3.63
C ALA A 94 8.64 -15.22 3.55
N GLY A 95 7.62 -14.88 4.35
CA GLY A 95 7.10 -13.50 4.41
C GLY A 95 8.09 -12.53 5.04
N PHE A 96 8.81 -12.96 6.08
CA PHE A 96 9.87 -12.19 6.71
C PHE A 96 10.99 -11.85 5.72
N GLN A 97 11.47 -12.84 4.96
CA GLN A 97 12.50 -12.62 3.95
C GLN A 97 12.07 -11.60 2.89
N VAL A 98 10.84 -11.74 2.37
CA VAL A 98 10.29 -10.80 1.38
C VAL A 98 10.14 -9.40 1.95
N GLY A 99 9.67 -9.28 3.20
CA GLY A 99 9.54 -7.98 3.87
C GLY A 99 10.89 -7.30 4.03
N HIS A 100 11.91 -8.05 4.46
CA HIS A 100 13.27 -7.56 4.70
C HIS A 100 14.02 -7.20 3.39
N GLU A 101 13.74 -7.88 2.27
CA GLU A 101 14.37 -7.60 0.97
C GLU A 101 13.69 -6.46 0.19
N ALA A 102 12.52 -6.00 0.61
CA ALA A 102 11.70 -5.05 -0.14
C ALA A 102 11.94 -3.57 0.23
N GLU A 103 12.96 -3.28 1.04
CA GLU A 103 13.48 -1.92 1.31
C GLU A 103 14.47 -1.46 0.23
#